data_AF-A0A5R2ATS8-F1
#
_entry.id   AF-A0A5R2ATS8-F1
#
_cell.length_a   1.000
_cell.length_b   1.000
_cell.length_c   1.000
_cell.angle_alpha   90.00
_cell.angle_beta   90.00
_cell.angle_gamma   90.00
#
_symmetry.space_group_name_H-M   'P 1'
#
loop_
_entity.id
_entity.type
_entity.pdbx_description
1 polymer ?
#
loop_
_entity_poly.entity_id
_entity_poly.type
_entity_poly.pdbx_seq_one_letter_code
_entity_poly.pdbx_strand_id
1 'polypeptide(L)'
;MKSFKNDFLKDNTLRAYIDGAVANEISDRQSAVGDLQNQIDTLSTAVGNDVATLESDLSDEIAARTNAVAGLQGDINSEATTRQNADSSLTNNLNNETIARQNGDDVNAAAIAAETLARQNADAALQTDIEARIPNSEKGAVSGVATLGSDGLLSISQRPPSSGGGGGGTGSIVWQEGAVSPPSGVYNNWADVYAQILAVPGLKTVVVDSDVSLCHVPAGTFDLTGVIFVGKRVPDGIFSPTANLRFDPGAVLSHLPEEIHRVILEVNPLSGTPLWTSTGNTTLKLVDSQILSKGTESALLIAASHYLSLVLDNSSLDNSSTTYSPIFNIVGGLIVFANSGTTKVGNDCFQGAGQAISIIGGGWNSYTSGKIWGSQSAFTGSEFALMSRTAYGIVYDNAIGGDQHIAATILENVIREINPKKTGRLDQKGTILTGDGSNGLTAKAPGTNKNAIIYDSSTSTGFADAPSLVSPGMKTVPDYIRQSSPATPLLSAGSQSLDCSTANLFRITGGTMTLTLTNMVENEVVTVKVESTGSAYVITWAGYTFEWQDGIVPSPTSSSGRKDLYTFQMIGGIISAACIKNMA
;
A
#
# COMPACT_ATOMS: atom_id res chain seq x y z
N MET A 1 27.23 119.97 76.34
CA MET A 1 27.84 118.73 76.88
C MET A 1 26.87 117.55 77.04
N LYS A 2 25.63 117.73 77.54
CA LYS A 2 24.68 116.60 77.71
C LYS A 2 24.18 115.94 76.39
N SER A 3 23.97 116.68 75.29
CA SER A 3 23.51 116.05 74.03
C SER A 3 24.61 115.21 73.36
N PHE A 4 25.84 115.74 73.23
CA PHE A 4 26.99 114.99 72.71
C PHE A 4 27.23 113.63 73.38
N LYS A 5 27.06 113.53 74.71
CA LYS A 5 27.18 112.25 75.42
C LYS A 5 26.07 111.27 75.05
N ASN A 6 24.85 111.75 74.85
CA ASN A 6 23.70 110.93 74.49
C ASN A 6 23.76 110.48 73.02
N ASP A 7 24.23 111.35 72.14
CA ASP A 7 24.45 111.05 70.72
C ASP A 7 25.57 110.03 70.55
N PHE A 8 26.69 110.19 71.28
CA PHE A 8 27.78 109.21 71.32
C PHE A 8 27.34 107.83 71.84
N LEU A 9 26.51 107.79 72.89
CA LEU A 9 25.99 106.52 73.43
C LEU A 9 25.05 105.83 72.43
N LYS A 10 24.22 106.58 71.70
CA LYS A 10 23.33 106.03 70.67
C LYS A 10 24.12 105.48 69.47
N ASP A 11 25.10 106.22 68.98
CA ASP A 11 25.97 105.78 67.88
C ASP A 11 26.75 104.50 68.26
N ASN A 12 27.19 104.40 69.52
CA ASN A 12 27.88 103.21 70.00
C ASN A 12 26.95 101.99 70.11
N THR A 13 25.69 102.18 70.54
CA THR A 13 24.69 101.09 70.55
C THR A 13 24.27 100.66 69.15
N LEU A 14 24.15 101.61 68.21
CA LEU A 14 23.82 101.32 66.82
C LEU A 14 24.96 100.54 66.15
N ARG A 15 26.22 100.95 66.38
CA ARG A 15 27.39 100.22 65.90
C ARG A 15 27.42 98.79 66.44
N ALA A 16 27.22 98.59 67.74
CA ALA A 16 27.19 97.25 68.34
C ALA A 16 26.06 96.36 67.77
N TYR A 17 24.88 96.91 67.50
CA TYR A 17 23.79 96.18 66.85
C TYR A 17 24.14 95.79 65.41
N ILE A 18 24.71 96.73 64.63
CA ILE A 18 25.14 96.48 63.25
C ILE A 18 26.24 95.42 63.22
N ASP A 19 27.26 95.54 64.07
CA ASP A 19 28.35 94.57 64.17
C ASP A 19 27.83 93.18 64.54
N GLY A 20 26.88 93.09 65.48
CA GLY A 20 26.22 91.83 65.85
C GLY A 20 25.35 91.25 64.73
N ALA A 21 24.57 92.07 64.03
CA ALA A 21 23.75 91.63 62.89
C ALA A 21 24.63 91.16 61.71
N VAL A 22 25.73 91.86 61.44
CA VAL A 22 26.73 91.45 60.45
C VAL A 22 27.41 90.16 60.86
N ALA A 23 27.79 89.99 62.13
CA ALA A 23 28.36 88.75 62.63
C ALA A 23 27.40 87.56 62.49
N ASN A 24 26.12 87.76 62.80
CA ASN A 24 25.08 86.73 62.61
C ASN A 24 24.90 86.38 61.13
N GLU A 25 24.76 87.37 60.24
CA GLU A 25 24.66 87.13 58.79
C GLU A 25 25.90 86.40 58.23
N ILE A 26 27.10 86.73 58.72
CA ILE A 26 28.33 86.01 58.37
C ILE A 26 28.23 84.55 58.84
N SER A 27 27.81 84.30 60.08
CA SER A 27 27.64 82.95 60.64
C SER A 27 26.61 82.12 59.87
N ASP A 28 25.47 82.72 59.52
CA ASP A 28 24.39 82.06 58.78
C ASP A 28 24.84 81.73 57.35
N ARG A 29 25.54 82.66 56.67
CA ARG A 29 26.14 82.40 55.35
C ARG A 29 27.21 81.33 55.41
N GLN A 30 28.07 81.33 56.43
CA GLN A 30 29.09 80.29 56.62
C GLN A 30 28.45 78.92 56.78
N SER A 31 27.37 78.83 57.54
CA SER A 31 26.60 77.58 57.73
C SER A 31 25.97 77.12 56.42
N ALA A 32 25.28 78.00 55.70
CA ALA A 32 24.65 77.67 54.41
C ALA A 32 25.67 77.25 53.34
N VAL A 33 26.84 77.89 53.29
CA VAL A 33 27.93 77.49 52.39
C VAL A 33 28.48 76.12 52.78
N GLY A 34 28.61 75.83 54.07
CA GLY A 34 29.00 74.51 54.56
C GLY A 34 28.00 73.42 54.15
N ASP A 35 26.71 73.68 54.28
CA ASP A 35 25.66 72.73 53.87
C ASP A 35 25.66 72.47 52.37
N LEU A 36 25.81 73.52 51.56
CA LEU A 36 25.95 73.39 50.09
C LEU A 36 27.21 72.59 49.72
N GLN A 37 28.34 72.83 50.41
CA GLN A 37 29.56 72.06 50.18
C GLN A 37 29.35 70.59 50.50
N ASN A 38 28.72 70.25 51.63
CA ASN A 38 28.40 68.88 51.99
C ASN A 38 27.49 68.20 50.95
N GLN A 39 26.49 68.91 50.43
CA GLN A 39 25.62 68.42 49.36
C GLN A 39 26.39 68.18 48.06
N ILE A 40 27.29 69.11 47.68
CA ILE A 40 28.16 68.97 46.52
C ILE A 40 29.08 67.76 46.67
N ASP A 41 29.69 67.56 47.83
CA ASP A 41 30.59 66.44 48.10
C ASP A 41 29.83 65.10 48.05
N THR A 42 28.61 65.07 48.60
CA THR A 42 27.74 63.89 48.55
C THR A 42 27.35 63.55 47.11
N LEU A 43 26.92 64.55 46.32
CA LEU A 43 26.54 64.35 44.93
C LEU A 43 27.74 63.97 44.06
N SER A 44 28.90 64.60 44.26
CA SER A 44 30.13 64.26 43.53
C SER A 44 30.57 62.83 43.82
N THR A 45 30.40 62.36 45.06
CA THR A 45 30.68 60.98 45.44
C THR A 45 29.69 60.02 44.77
N ALA A 46 28.39 60.34 44.79
CA ALA A 46 27.36 59.52 44.16
C ALA A 46 27.57 59.40 42.64
N VAL A 47 27.80 60.53 41.95
CA VAL A 47 28.10 60.54 40.50
C VAL A 47 29.37 59.76 40.19
N GLY A 48 30.41 59.86 41.03
CA GLY A 48 31.64 59.07 40.88
C GLY A 48 31.37 57.56 40.95
N ASN A 49 30.53 57.13 41.89
CA ASN A 49 30.16 55.72 42.04
C ASN A 49 29.30 55.22 40.86
N ASP A 50 28.34 56.03 40.40
CA ASP A 50 27.50 55.70 39.25
C ASP A 50 28.33 55.57 37.96
N VAL A 51 29.29 56.49 37.74
CA VAL A 51 30.22 56.42 36.61
C VAL A 51 31.08 55.15 36.70
N ALA A 52 31.65 54.84 37.86
CA ALA A 52 32.46 53.63 38.03
C ALA A 52 31.64 52.35 37.78
N THR A 53 30.37 52.33 38.20
CA THR A 53 29.45 51.21 37.94
C THR A 53 29.16 51.06 36.45
N LEU A 54 28.82 52.16 35.77
CA LEU A 54 28.55 52.15 34.32
C LEU A 54 29.78 51.75 33.50
N GLU A 55 30.98 52.19 33.89
CA GLU A 55 32.24 51.78 33.25
C GLU A 55 32.50 50.28 33.42
N SER A 56 32.19 49.72 34.59
CA SER A 56 32.30 48.28 34.85
C SER A 56 31.30 47.49 34.00
N ASP A 57 30.01 47.86 34.05
CA ASP A 57 28.93 47.18 33.30
C ASP A 57 29.19 47.22 31.79
N LEU A 58 29.67 48.35 31.27
CA LEU A 58 30.01 48.50 29.86
C LEU A 58 31.21 47.61 29.48
N SER A 59 32.22 47.51 30.36
CA SER A 59 33.39 46.65 30.12
C SER A 59 32.99 45.17 30.07
N ASP A 60 32.10 44.75 30.98
CA ASP A 60 31.58 43.39 31.03
C ASP A 60 30.72 43.05 29.79
N GLU A 61 29.83 43.95 29.35
CA GLU A 61 29.03 43.75 28.13
C GLU A 61 29.92 43.72 26.87
N ILE A 62 30.94 44.57 26.79
CA ILE A 62 31.92 44.55 25.69
C ILE A 62 32.64 43.20 25.66
N ALA A 63 33.08 42.67 26.81
CA ALA A 63 33.73 41.38 26.89
C ALA A 63 32.77 40.23 26.50
N ALA A 64 31.54 40.25 26.99
CA ALA A 64 30.51 39.26 26.66
C ALA A 64 30.19 39.26 25.16
N ARG A 65 30.01 40.44 24.54
CA ARG A 65 29.74 40.58 23.11
C ARG A 65 30.93 40.15 22.26
N THR A 66 32.14 40.50 22.66
CA THR A 66 33.37 40.10 21.96
C THR A 66 33.50 38.57 21.93
N ASN A 67 33.26 37.91 23.07
CA ASN A 67 33.28 36.45 23.16
C ASN A 67 32.17 35.81 22.33
N ALA A 68 30.95 36.35 22.35
CA ALA A 68 29.84 35.84 21.56
C ALA A 68 30.10 35.95 20.05
N VAL A 69 30.66 37.09 19.60
CA VAL A 69 31.03 37.29 18.18
C VAL A 69 32.14 36.32 17.76
N ALA A 70 33.15 36.11 18.62
CA ALA A 70 34.21 35.14 18.35
C ALA A 70 33.67 33.69 18.24
N GLY A 71 32.74 33.32 19.12
CA GLY A 71 32.04 32.03 19.08
C GLY A 71 31.26 31.83 17.79
N LEU A 72 30.39 32.79 17.44
CA LEU A 72 29.60 32.75 16.20
C LEU A 72 30.49 32.69 14.96
N GLN A 73 31.61 33.42 14.94
CA GLN A 73 32.55 33.37 13.83
C GLN A 73 33.23 31.98 13.69
N GLY A 74 33.53 31.33 14.81
CA GLY A 74 34.03 29.96 14.84
C GLY A 74 33.01 28.96 14.28
N ASP A 75 31.76 29.06 14.72
CA ASP A 75 30.67 28.20 14.26
C ASP A 75 30.41 28.37 12.76
N ILE A 76 30.39 29.61 12.27
CA ILE A 76 30.23 29.93 10.83
C ILE A 76 31.38 29.33 10.01
N ASN A 77 32.62 29.46 10.47
CA ASN A 77 33.78 28.90 9.75
C ASN A 77 33.75 27.36 9.73
N SER A 78 33.32 26.75 10.83
CA SER A 78 33.17 25.29 10.95
C SER A 78 32.08 24.76 10.01
N GLU A 79 30.91 25.40 9.97
CA GLU A 79 29.82 25.04 9.07
C GLU A 79 30.22 25.26 7.60
N ALA A 80 30.89 26.37 7.28
CA ALA A 80 31.37 26.64 5.92
C ALA A 80 32.34 25.55 5.44
N THR A 81 33.27 25.13 6.29
CA THR A 81 34.21 24.04 5.99
C THR A 81 33.47 22.71 5.81
N THR A 82 32.50 22.41 6.69
CA THR A 82 31.70 21.18 6.62
C THR A 82 30.89 21.11 5.33
N ARG A 83 30.24 22.23 4.93
CA ARG A 83 29.49 22.35 3.67
C ARG A 83 30.39 22.20 2.46
N GLN A 84 31.54 22.85 2.43
CA GLN A 84 32.50 22.74 1.33
C GLN A 84 32.99 21.30 1.12
N ASN A 85 33.24 20.57 2.20
CA ASN A 85 33.63 19.16 2.14
C ASN A 85 32.49 18.27 1.65
N ALA A 86 31.26 18.51 2.13
CA ALA A 86 30.07 17.78 1.68
C ALA A 86 29.79 17.99 0.19
N ASP A 87 29.87 19.24 -0.28
CA ASP A 87 29.69 19.60 -1.68
C ASP A 87 30.75 18.94 -2.57
N SER A 88 32.01 18.97 -2.15
CA SER A 88 33.11 18.29 -2.85
C SER A 88 32.89 16.78 -2.94
N SER A 89 32.42 16.15 -1.87
CA SER A 89 32.09 14.72 -1.86
C SER A 89 30.91 14.41 -2.78
N LEU A 90 29.87 15.25 -2.79
CA LEU A 90 28.71 15.08 -3.66
C LEU A 90 29.10 15.22 -5.13
N THR A 91 29.89 16.22 -5.49
CA THR A 91 30.41 16.41 -6.85
C THR A 91 31.20 15.20 -7.33
N ASN A 92 32.09 14.65 -6.49
CA ASN A 92 32.84 13.44 -6.85
C ASN A 92 31.94 12.22 -7.06
N ASN A 93 30.95 12.01 -6.18
CA ASN A 93 29.99 10.91 -6.32
C ASN A 93 29.16 11.03 -7.60
N LEU A 94 28.69 12.25 -7.93
CA LEU A 94 27.94 12.51 -9.16
C LEU A 94 28.79 12.26 -10.42
N ASN A 95 30.06 12.69 -10.42
CA ASN A 95 30.97 12.44 -11.53
C ASN A 95 31.24 10.94 -11.71
N ASN A 96 31.45 10.19 -10.63
CA ASN A 96 31.65 8.75 -10.68
C ASN A 96 30.40 8.02 -11.20
N GLU A 97 29.21 8.38 -10.74
CA GLU A 97 27.95 7.82 -11.22
C GLU A 97 27.74 8.13 -12.71
N THR A 98 28.04 9.36 -13.13
CA THR A 98 27.94 9.76 -14.55
C THR A 98 28.83 8.89 -15.43
N ILE A 99 30.08 8.64 -15.01
CA ILE A 99 31.01 7.76 -15.73
C ILE A 99 30.51 6.31 -15.73
N ALA A 100 30.01 5.81 -14.61
CA ALA A 100 29.49 4.44 -14.50
C ALA A 100 28.27 4.22 -15.40
N ARG A 101 27.35 5.19 -15.45
CA ARG A 101 26.18 5.17 -16.33
C ARG A 101 26.58 5.22 -17.80
N GLN A 102 27.49 6.12 -18.19
CA GLN A 102 27.99 6.19 -19.56
C GLN A 102 28.62 4.86 -20.01
N ASN A 103 29.48 4.27 -19.18
CA ASN A 103 30.10 2.97 -19.49
C ASN A 103 29.04 1.85 -19.62
N GLY A 104 28.03 1.84 -18.75
CA GLY A 104 26.93 0.87 -18.82
C GLY A 104 26.09 1.03 -20.08
N ASP A 105 25.80 2.26 -20.48
CA ASP A 105 25.04 2.57 -21.70
C ASP A 105 25.84 2.18 -22.96
N ASP A 106 27.15 2.42 -22.99
CA ASP A 106 28.03 2.02 -24.09
C ASP A 106 28.11 0.48 -24.23
N VAL A 107 28.21 -0.25 -23.11
CA VAL A 107 28.19 -1.72 -23.09
C VAL A 107 26.85 -2.27 -23.60
N ASN A 108 25.74 -1.69 -23.14
CA ASN A 108 24.41 -2.09 -23.58
C ASN A 108 24.20 -1.82 -25.07
N ALA A 109 24.63 -0.65 -25.57
CA ALA A 109 24.55 -0.32 -26.99
C ALA A 109 25.34 -1.31 -27.85
N ALA A 110 26.55 -1.68 -27.43
CA ALA A 110 27.36 -2.68 -28.11
C ALA A 110 26.69 -4.08 -28.10
N ALA A 111 26.11 -4.50 -26.98
CA ALA A 111 25.41 -5.77 -26.86
C ALA A 111 24.16 -5.83 -27.76
N ILE A 112 23.37 -4.75 -27.81
CA ILE A 112 22.19 -4.64 -28.67
C ILE A 112 22.61 -4.72 -30.15
N ALA A 113 23.67 -4.01 -30.55
CA ALA A 113 24.18 -4.06 -31.92
C ALA A 113 24.64 -5.47 -32.31
N ALA A 114 25.31 -6.18 -31.40
CA ALA A 114 25.74 -7.56 -31.61
C ALA A 114 24.56 -8.54 -31.74
N GLU A 115 23.55 -8.46 -30.87
CA GLU A 115 22.35 -9.30 -30.97
C GLU A 115 21.56 -9.01 -32.25
N THR A 116 21.47 -7.73 -32.64
CA THR A 116 20.81 -7.33 -33.89
C THR A 116 21.48 -7.99 -35.09
N LEU A 117 22.81 -7.94 -35.14
CA LEU A 117 23.57 -8.59 -36.21
C LEU A 117 23.43 -10.12 -36.18
N ALA A 118 23.43 -10.73 -34.98
CA ALA A 118 23.23 -12.16 -34.82
C ALA A 118 21.84 -12.61 -35.33
N ARG A 119 20.79 -11.86 -35.01
CA ARG A 119 19.42 -12.11 -35.50
C ARG A 119 19.31 -11.94 -37.01
N GLN A 120 19.87 -10.86 -37.56
CA GLN A 120 19.90 -10.65 -39.01
C GLN A 120 20.58 -11.81 -39.74
N ASN A 121 21.70 -12.31 -39.21
CA ASN A 121 22.40 -13.46 -39.79
C ASN A 121 21.59 -14.76 -39.66
N ALA A 122 20.93 -14.99 -38.51
CA ALA A 122 20.07 -16.15 -38.30
C ALA A 122 18.85 -16.14 -39.23
N ASP A 123 18.21 -14.98 -39.41
CA ASP A 123 17.08 -14.80 -40.31
C ASP A 123 17.49 -15.01 -41.77
N ALA A 124 18.65 -14.50 -42.18
CA ALA A 124 19.20 -14.73 -43.52
C ALA A 124 19.53 -16.21 -43.77
N ALA A 125 20.07 -16.91 -42.76
CA ALA A 125 20.33 -18.35 -42.82
C ALA A 125 19.03 -19.15 -42.93
N LEU A 126 18.02 -18.83 -42.12
CA LEU A 126 16.71 -19.46 -42.18
C LEU A 126 16.03 -19.23 -43.53
N GLN A 127 16.11 -18.01 -44.07
CA GLN A 127 15.59 -17.69 -45.40
C GLN A 127 16.25 -18.56 -46.47
N THR A 128 17.58 -18.69 -46.41
CA THR A 128 18.34 -19.57 -47.33
C THR A 128 17.93 -21.03 -47.19
N ASP A 129 17.78 -21.53 -45.96
CA ASP A 129 17.36 -22.90 -45.67
C ASP A 129 15.94 -23.18 -46.20
N ILE A 130 15.01 -22.25 -46.01
CA ILE A 130 13.63 -22.36 -46.54
C ILE A 130 13.65 -22.43 -48.06
N GLU A 131 14.44 -21.57 -48.72
CA GLU A 131 14.59 -21.57 -50.18
C GLU A 131 15.21 -22.88 -50.69
N ALA A 132 16.14 -23.47 -49.96
CA ALA A 132 16.79 -24.74 -50.30
C ALA A 132 15.92 -25.97 -49.99
N ARG A 133 15.00 -25.90 -49.02
CA ARG A 133 14.19 -27.05 -48.58
C ARG A 133 13.22 -27.55 -49.65
N ILE A 134 12.90 -26.74 -50.66
CA ILE A 134 12.16 -27.17 -51.85
C ILE A 134 13.09 -27.01 -53.06
N PRO A 135 13.84 -28.06 -53.45
CA PRO A 135 14.65 -28.04 -54.65
C PRO A 135 13.78 -27.64 -55.85
N ASN A 136 14.27 -26.75 -56.72
CA ASN A 136 13.54 -26.37 -57.95
C ASN A 136 13.22 -27.59 -58.84
N SER A 137 13.96 -28.70 -58.69
CA SER A 137 13.69 -29.98 -59.35
C SER A 137 12.47 -30.73 -58.81
N GLU A 138 12.01 -30.42 -57.59
CA GLU A 138 10.85 -31.06 -56.95
C GLU A 138 9.59 -30.21 -57.08
N LYS A 139 9.72 -28.91 -57.41
CA LYS A 139 8.60 -28.03 -57.78
C LYS A 139 8.04 -28.46 -59.15
N GLY A 140 6.89 -29.14 -59.14
CA GLY A 140 6.22 -29.59 -60.37
C GLY A 140 6.68 -30.92 -60.94
N ALA A 141 7.41 -31.73 -60.16
CA ALA A 141 7.68 -33.12 -60.54
C ALA A 141 6.40 -33.96 -60.48
N VAL A 142 6.17 -34.81 -61.48
CA VAL A 142 4.96 -35.65 -61.68
C VAL A 142 4.70 -36.64 -60.53
N SER A 143 5.58 -36.75 -59.55
CA SER A 143 5.37 -37.49 -58.29
C SER A 143 6.07 -36.85 -57.08
N GLY A 144 6.44 -35.57 -57.17
CA GLY A 144 7.00 -34.78 -56.06
C GLY A 144 5.95 -33.86 -55.44
N VAL A 145 6.27 -33.32 -54.26
CA VAL A 145 5.44 -32.46 -53.41
C VAL A 145 4.51 -31.55 -54.22
N ALA A 146 3.19 -31.75 -54.06
CA ALA A 146 2.11 -30.81 -54.34
C ALA A 146 2.42 -29.68 -55.36
N THR A 147 1.96 -29.83 -56.60
CA THR A 147 2.02 -28.75 -57.59
C THR A 147 1.11 -27.62 -57.13
N LEU A 148 1.68 -26.51 -56.63
CA LEU A 148 0.91 -25.31 -56.35
C LEU A 148 0.55 -24.62 -57.68
N GLY A 149 -0.72 -24.27 -57.87
CA GLY A 149 -1.19 -23.45 -58.97
C GLY A 149 -0.73 -22.00 -58.84
N SER A 150 -1.07 -21.17 -59.83
CA SER A 150 -0.80 -19.72 -59.80
C SER A 150 -1.50 -18.98 -58.66
N ASP A 151 -2.46 -19.63 -58.01
CA ASP A 151 -3.18 -19.20 -56.81
C ASP A 151 -2.48 -19.61 -55.50
N GLY A 152 -1.34 -20.31 -55.57
CA GLY A 152 -0.59 -20.77 -54.40
C GLY A 152 -1.21 -21.96 -53.68
N LEU A 153 -2.22 -22.61 -54.26
CA LEU A 153 -2.93 -23.78 -53.71
C LEU A 153 -2.64 -25.04 -54.53
N LEU A 154 -2.92 -26.24 -54.00
CA LEU A 154 -2.80 -27.49 -54.77
C LEU A 154 -3.50 -27.38 -56.13
N SER A 155 -2.92 -27.99 -57.17
CA SER A 155 -3.60 -28.14 -58.46
C SER A 155 -4.96 -28.82 -58.26
N ILE A 156 -5.96 -28.44 -59.06
CA ILE A 156 -7.37 -28.82 -58.83
C ILE A 156 -7.58 -30.35 -58.81
N SER A 157 -6.74 -31.10 -59.52
CA SER A 157 -6.73 -32.56 -59.57
C SER A 157 -6.09 -33.24 -58.36
N GLN A 158 -5.33 -32.48 -57.56
CA GLN A 158 -4.67 -32.92 -56.33
C GLN A 158 -5.39 -32.41 -55.08
N ARG A 159 -6.39 -31.53 -55.22
CA ARG A 159 -7.28 -31.15 -54.12
C ARG A 159 -8.14 -32.37 -53.74
N PRO A 160 -8.38 -32.62 -52.44
CA PRO A 160 -9.39 -33.59 -52.03
C PRO A 160 -10.70 -33.29 -52.77
N PRO A 161 -11.41 -34.29 -53.29
CA PRO A 161 -12.65 -34.07 -54.02
C PRO A 161 -13.59 -33.25 -53.13
N SER A 162 -13.96 -32.05 -53.59
CA SER A 162 -15.02 -31.25 -52.98
C SER A 162 -16.23 -32.16 -52.83
N SER A 163 -16.77 -32.26 -51.63
CA SER A 163 -17.85 -33.17 -51.21
C SER A 163 -19.17 -32.89 -51.94
N GLY A 164 -19.23 -33.21 -53.23
CA GLY A 164 -20.44 -33.31 -54.04
C GLY A 164 -20.80 -34.76 -54.38
N GLY A 165 -20.01 -35.74 -53.93
CA GLY A 165 -20.27 -37.17 -54.12
C GLY A 165 -20.44 -37.86 -52.77
N GLY A 166 -21.61 -38.45 -52.53
CA GLY A 166 -21.98 -39.09 -51.27
C GLY A 166 -20.89 -40.03 -50.73
N GLY A 167 -20.46 -39.75 -49.50
CA GLY A 167 -19.44 -40.56 -48.84
C GLY A 167 -19.03 -40.01 -47.48
N GLY A 168 -19.87 -40.21 -46.46
CA GLY A 168 -19.49 -40.55 -45.07
C GLY A 168 -18.52 -39.69 -44.25
N GLY A 169 -18.01 -38.55 -44.73
CA GLY A 169 -17.22 -37.62 -43.92
C GLY A 169 -18.10 -36.53 -43.32
N THR A 170 -17.88 -36.17 -42.04
CA THR A 170 -18.52 -35.04 -41.35
C THR A 170 -18.54 -33.80 -42.24
N GLY A 171 -19.74 -33.43 -42.72
CA GLY A 171 -19.91 -32.36 -43.70
C GLY A 171 -19.66 -30.99 -43.08
N SER A 172 -18.41 -30.52 -43.20
CA SER A 172 -18.03 -29.15 -42.85
C SER A 172 -18.44 -28.22 -43.99
N ILE A 173 -19.37 -27.32 -43.71
CA ILE A 173 -19.89 -26.31 -44.62
C ILE A 173 -19.31 -24.98 -44.16
N VAL A 174 -18.41 -24.38 -44.95
CA VAL A 174 -17.71 -23.15 -44.54
C VAL A 174 -18.41 -21.95 -45.15
N TRP A 175 -18.83 -21.01 -44.32
CA TRP A 175 -19.21 -19.67 -44.75
C TRP A 175 -18.04 -18.71 -44.57
N GLN A 176 -17.69 -17.97 -45.63
CA GLN A 176 -16.64 -16.96 -45.63
C GLN A 176 -17.04 -15.77 -46.50
N GLU A 177 -16.76 -14.55 -46.02
CA GLU A 177 -17.00 -13.35 -46.81
C GLU A 177 -16.17 -13.34 -48.10
N GLY A 178 -16.79 -12.92 -49.21
CA GLY A 178 -16.08 -12.70 -50.48
C GLY A 178 -15.60 -13.96 -51.19
N ALA A 179 -15.84 -15.15 -50.62
CA ALA A 179 -15.60 -16.42 -51.31
C ALA A 179 -16.42 -16.48 -52.61
N VAL A 180 -15.93 -17.22 -53.60
CA VAL A 180 -16.70 -17.51 -54.82
C VAL A 180 -17.42 -18.85 -54.64
N SER A 181 -18.70 -18.81 -54.28
CA SER A 181 -19.59 -19.99 -54.25
C SER A 181 -19.70 -20.63 -55.64
N PRO A 182 -19.54 -21.96 -55.80
CA PRO A 182 -18.38 -22.81 -55.50
C PRO A 182 -17.51 -23.10 -56.75
N PRO A 183 -16.30 -23.67 -56.58
CA PRO A 183 -16.20 -25.14 -56.55
C PRO A 183 -15.56 -25.78 -55.28
N SER A 184 -15.23 -25.04 -54.21
CA SER A 184 -14.36 -25.57 -53.13
C SER A 184 -14.97 -25.75 -51.73
N GLY A 185 -16.30 -25.82 -51.58
CA GLY A 185 -16.94 -26.08 -50.27
C GLY A 185 -16.92 -24.89 -49.29
N VAL A 186 -16.60 -23.70 -49.80
CA VAL A 186 -16.68 -22.42 -49.10
C VAL A 186 -17.74 -21.58 -49.80
N TYR A 187 -18.65 -21.01 -49.01
CA TYR A 187 -19.85 -20.32 -49.47
C TYR A 187 -19.84 -18.88 -48.97
N ASN A 188 -20.32 -17.95 -49.78
CA ASN A 188 -20.39 -16.52 -49.42
C ASN A 188 -21.81 -16.03 -49.10
N ASN A 189 -22.82 -16.88 -49.29
CA ASN A 189 -24.22 -16.55 -49.08
C ASN A 189 -24.94 -17.69 -48.36
N TRP A 190 -25.96 -17.32 -47.58
CA TRP A 190 -26.71 -18.29 -46.76
C TRP A 190 -27.53 -19.27 -47.60
N ALA A 191 -28.01 -18.87 -48.77
CA ALA A 191 -28.83 -19.76 -49.60
C ALA A 191 -28.05 -21.01 -50.00
N ASP A 192 -26.79 -20.86 -50.40
CA ASP A 192 -25.92 -21.99 -50.72
C ASP A 192 -25.52 -22.79 -49.49
N VAL A 193 -25.20 -22.13 -48.37
CA VAL A 193 -24.93 -22.79 -47.08
C VAL A 193 -26.12 -23.68 -46.71
N TYR A 194 -27.33 -23.15 -46.77
CA TYR A 194 -28.54 -23.87 -46.40
C TYR A 194 -28.85 -25.01 -47.39
N ALA A 195 -28.62 -24.82 -48.69
CA ALA A 195 -28.74 -25.90 -49.67
C ALA A 195 -27.82 -27.08 -49.32
N GLN A 196 -26.61 -26.81 -48.82
CA GLN A 196 -25.70 -27.86 -48.34
C GLN A 196 -26.11 -28.46 -47.00
N ILE A 197 -26.67 -27.66 -46.09
CA ILE A 197 -27.25 -28.17 -44.84
C ILE A 197 -28.29 -29.25 -45.16
N LEU A 198 -29.14 -29.00 -46.17
CA LEU A 198 -30.14 -29.97 -46.63
C LEU A 198 -29.54 -31.16 -47.39
N ALA A 199 -28.44 -30.95 -48.13
CA ALA A 199 -27.79 -32.01 -48.90
C ALA A 199 -26.99 -32.99 -48.03
N VAL A 200 -26.52 -32.57 -46.85
CA VAL A 200 -25.75 -33.39 -45.92
C VAL A 200 -26.67 -34.00 -44.86
N PRO A 201 -26.94 -35.33 -44.91
CA PRO A 201 -27.73 -35.98 -43.88
C PRO A 201 -26.96 -36.13 -42.56
N GLY A 202 -27.68 -36.12 -41.44
CA GLY A 202 -27.11 -36.31 -40.11
C GLY A 202 -26.38 -35.10 -39.56
N LEU A 203 -25.41 -35.36 -38.68
CA LEU A 203 -24.62 -34.35 -37.98
C LEU A 203 -23.64 -33.66 -38.93
N LYS A 204 -23.64 -32.33 -38.93
CA LYS A 204 -22.87 -31.47 -39.84
C LYS A 204 -22.42 -30.20 -39.15
N THR A 205 -21.31 -29.65 -39.60
CA THR A 205 -20.71 -28.46 -39.00
C THR A 205 -20.81 -27.29 -39.97
N VAL A 206 -21.37 -26.17 -39.53
CA VAL A 206 -21.38 -24.92 -40.28
C VAL A 206 -20.32 -24.01 -39.66
N VAL A 207 -19.23 -23.79 -40.38
CA VAL A 207 -18.11 -22.97 -39.94
C VAL A 207 -18.33 -21.54 -40.40
N VAL A 208 -18.40 -20.60 -39.46
CA VAL A 208 -18.44 -19.16 -39.74
C VAL A 208 -17.00 -18.64 -39.68
N ASP A 209 -16.33 -18.64 -40.83
CA ASP A 209 -14.94 -18.19 -40.99
C ASP A 209 -14.89 -16.71 -41.38
N SER A 210 -15.16 -15.84 -40.41
CA SER A 210 -15.04 -14.39 -40.59
C SER A 210 -14.80 -13.71 -39.25
N ASP A 211 -13.80 -12.83 -39.21
CA ASP A 211 -13.51 -11.94 -38.09
C ASP A 211 -13.99 -10.50 -38.35
N VAL A 212 -14.46 -10.20 -39.58
CA VAL A 212 -14.73 -8.84 -40.06
C VAL A 212 -16.20 -8.65 -40.43
N SER A 213 -16.78 -9.63 -41.13
CA SER A 213 -18.17 -9.56 -41.60
C SER A 213 -19.07 -10.59 -40.95
N LEU A 214 -20.30 -10.14 -40.71
CA LEU A 214 -21.36 -10.90 -40.07
C LEU A 214 -21.97 -11.90 -41.05
N CYS A 215 -22.10 -13.16 -40.65
CA CYS A 215 -22.91 -14.14 -41.38
C CYS A 215 -24.40 -13.84 -41.15
N HIS A 216 -25.11 -13.53 -42.23
CA HIS A 216 -26.54 -13.21 -42.20
C HIS A 216 -27.38 -14.42 -42.56
N VAL A 217 -28.25 -14.86 -41.65
CA VAL A 217 -29.35 -15.77 -41.94
C VAL A 217 -30.59 -14.92 -42.26
N PRO A 218 -31.01 -14.84 -43.53
CA PRO A 218 -32.08 -13.95 -43.97
C PRO A 218 -33.46 -14.45 -43.52
N ALA A 219 -34.50 -13.66 -43.79
CA ALA A 219 -35.88 -14.09 -43.56
C ALA A 219 -36.22 -15.39 -44.30
N GLY A 220 -36.88 -16.32 -43.61
CA GLY A 220 -37.18 -17.65 -44.14
C GLY A 220 -37.37 -18.68 -43.02
N THR A 221 -37.79 -19.88 -43.40
CA THR A 221 -37.92 -21.02 -42.48
C THR A 221 -36.76 -21.99 -42.68
N PHE A 222 -36.01 -22.27 -41.62
CA PHE A 222 -34.82 -23.11 -41.67
C PHE A 222 -34.92 -24.29 -40.70
N ASP A 223 -34.58 -25.48 -41.19
CA ASP A 223 -34.40 -26.66 -40.37
C ASP A 223 -32.92 -26.86 -40.07
N LEU A 224 -32.54 -26.70 -38.80
CA LEU A 224 -31.16 -26.83 -38.33
C LEU A 224 -30.91 -28.14 -37.58
N THR A 225 -31.74 -29.16 -37.81
CA THR A 225 -31.54 -30.50 -37.24
C THR A 225 -30.15 -31.04 -37.57
N GLY A 226 -29.42 -31.49 -36.55
CA GLY A 226 -28.06 -32.01 -36.70
C GLY A 226 -27.01 -30.95 -37.08
N VAL A 227 -27.29 -29.65 -36.94
CA VAL A 227 -26.30 -28.59 -37.23
C VAL A 227 -25.52 -28.22 -35.98
N ILE A 228 -24.20 -28.18 -36.10
CA ILE A 228 -23.29 -27.54 -35.13
C ILE A 228 -22.72 -26.28 -35.77
N PHE A 229 -22.93 -25.11 -35.19
CA PHE A 229 -22.24 -23.90 -35.62
C PHE A 229 -20.88 -23.77 -34.95
N VAL A 230 -19.84 -23.42 -35.72
CA VAL A 230 -18.49 -23.20 -35.21
C VAL A 230 -17.97 -21.85 -35.71
N GLY A 231 -17.64 -20.94 -34.80
CA GLY A 231 -17.02 -19.66 -35.14
C GLY A 231 -15.50 -19.66 -34.93
N LYS A 232 -14.80 -18.74 -35.60
CA LYS A 232 -13.34 -18.61 -35.55
C LYS A 232 -12.81 -17.85 -34.33
N ARG A 233 -13.55 -16.86 -33.84
CA ARG A 233 -13.01 -15.79 -32.99
C ARG A 233 -12.73 -16.24 -31.54
N VAL A 234 -11.50 -15.98 -31.06
CA VAL A 234 -11.21 -15.52 -29.68
C VAL A 234 -9.96 -14.60 -29.67
N PRO A 235 -10.09 -13.29 -29.89
CA PRO A 235 -9.21 -12.33 -29.24
C PRO A 235 -10.05 -11.31 -28.43
N ASP A 236 -9.72 -11.20 -27.14
CA ASP A 236 -10.26 -10.28 -26.10
C ASP A 236 -11.34 -10.84 -25.16
N GLY A 237 -11.66 -12.12 -25.26
CA GLY A 237 -12.62 -12.80 -24.37
C GLY A 237 -13.98 -13.04 -25.02
N ILE A 238 -14.72 -14.04 -24.52
CA ILE A 238 -15.98 -14.56 -25.11
C ILE A 238 -17.15 -13.56 -24.98
N PHE A 239 -16.97 -12.46 -24.25
CA PHE A 239 -18.00 -11.45 -24.01
C PHE A 239 -17.73 -10.22 -24.89
N SER A 240 -18.27 -10.19 -26.11
CA SER A 240 -18.08 -9.09 -27.05
C SER A 240 -19.41 -8.65 -27.66
N PRO A 241 -19.66 -7.34 -27.86
CA PRO A 241 -20.91 -6.86 -28.44
C PRO A 241 -21.02 -7.11 -29.96
N THR A 242 -19.97 -7.62 -30.60
CA THR A 242 -19.91 -7.83 -32.05
C THR A 242 -20.18 -9.30 -32.38
N ALA A 243 -21.33 -9.55 -33.00
CA ALA A 243 -21.72 -10.87 -33.49
C ALA A 243 -20.95 -11.28 -34.74
N ASN A 244 -20.78 -12.59 -34.93
CA ASN A 244 -20.28 -13.18 -36.18
C ASN A 244 -21.36 -14.00 -36.92
N LEU A 245 -22.48 -14.31 -36.25
CA LEU A 245 -23.68 -14.88 -36.86
C LEU A 245 -24.92 -14.09 -36.41
N ARG A 246 -25.83 -13.76 -37.33
CA ARG A 246 -27.10 -13.10 -37.03
C ARG A 246 -28.25 -13.81 -37.72
N PHE A 247 -29.32 -14.07 -36.97
CA PHE A 247 -30.64 -14.32 -37.54
C PHE A 247 -31.35 -12.98 -37.76
N ASP A 248 -31.53 -12.63 -39.03
CA ASP A 248 -32.17 -11.38 -39.42
C ASP A 248 -33.69 -11.40 -39.12
N PRO A 249 -34.32 -10.22 -39.02
CA PRO A 249 -35.77 -10.06 -38.96
C PRO A 249 -36.54 -10.99 -39.91
N GLY A 250 -37.38 -11.86 -39.36
CA GLY A 250 -38.22 -12.81 -40.12
C GLY A 250 -37.59 -14.19 -40.37
N ALA A 251 -36.40 -14.46 -39.87
CA ALA A 251 -35.86 -15.83 -39.81
C ALA A 251 -36.61 -16.64 -38.74
N VAL A 252 -37.01 -17.87 -39.09
CA VAL A 252 -37.74 -18.80 -38.22
C VAL A 252 -37.11 -20.18 -38.30
N LEU A 253 -36.90 -20.82 -37.16
CA LEU A 253 -36.34 -22.16 -37.03
C LEU A 253 -37.44 -23.16 -36.76
N SER A 254 -37.52 -24.23 -37.57
CA SER A 254 -38.37 -25.38 -37.27
C SER A 254 -37.74 -26.30 -36.21
N HIS A 255 -36.41 -26.39 -36.22
CA HIS A 255 -35.59 -27.06 -35.22
C HIS A 255 -34.38 -26.20 -34.86
N LEU A 256 -33.99 -26.21 -33.59
CA LEU A 256 -32.76 -25.57 -33.13
C LEU A 256 -31.52 -26.34 -33.61
N PRO A 257 -30.36 -25.67 -33.72
CA PRO A 257 -29.09 -26.37 -33.87
C PRO A 257 -28.77 -27.22 -32.63
N GLU A 258 -27.99 -28.28 -32.82
CA GLU A 258 -27.55 -29.16 -31.72
C GLU A 258 -26.61 -28.44 -30.76
N GLU A 259 -25.65 -27.69 -31.32
CA GLU A 259 -24.60 -27.03 -30.58
C GLU A 259 -24.12 -25.76 -31.29
N ILE A 260 -23.76 -24.75 -30.51
CA ILE A 260 -23.15 -23.51 -30.97
C ILE A 260 -21.82 -23.36 -30.24
N HIS A 261 -20.73 -23.30 -30.99
CA HIS A 261 -19.37 -23.32 -30.46
C HIS A 261 -18.56 -22.13 -30.98
N ARG A 262 -18.04 -21.30 -30.07
CA ARG A 262 -17.23 -20.10 -30.41
C ARG A 262 -17.95 -19.10 -31.32
N VAL A 263 -19.26 -18.96 -31.15
CA VAL A 263 -20.10 -18.03 -31.92
C VAL A 263 -20.70 -16.98 -30.98
N ILE A 264 -20.65 -15.73 -31.42
CA ILE A 264 -21.45 -14.65 -30.85
C ILE A 264 -22.67 -14.51 -31.77
N LEU A 265 -23.78 -15.08 -31.33
CA LEU A 265 -25.03 -15.14 -32.05
C LEU A 265 -25.89 -13.92 -31.71
N GLU A 266 -26.23 -13.13 -32.72
CA GLU A 266 -27.25 -12.10 -32.60
C GLU A 266 -28.62 -12.65 -33.02
N VAL A 267 -29.62 -12.48 -32.15
CA VAL A 267 -31.02 -12.79 -32.45
C VAL A 267 -31.82 -11.51 -32.55
N ASN A 268 -32.42 -11.26 -33.73
CA ASN A 268 -33.17 -10.04 -34.02
C ASN A 268 -34.58 -10.35 -34.58
N PRO A 269 -35.45 -11.04 -33.81
CA PRO A 269 -36.81 -11.35 -34.24
C PRO A 269 -37.70 -10.08 -34.36
N LEU A 270 -38.66 -10.12 -35.28
CA LEU A 270 -39.72 -9.12 -35.39
C LEU A 270 -40.89 -9.48 -34.46
N SER A 271 -41.64 -8.46 -34.05
CA SER A 271 -42.88 -8.66 -33.27
C SER A 271 -43.82 -9.66 -33.96
N GLY A 272 -44.27 -10.65 -33.18
CA GLY A 272 -45.15 -11.71 -33.66
C GLY A 272 -44.48 -12.83 -34.47
N THR A 273 -43.17 -12.75 -34.71
CA THR A 273 -42.39 -13.81 -35.37
C THR A 273 -41.16 -14.17 -34.53
N PRO A 274 -41.32 -15.00 -33.48
CA PRO A 274 -40.17 -15.48 -32.71
C PRO A 274 -39.25 -16.30 -33.62
N LEU A 275 -37.94 -16.27 -33.34
CA LEU A 275 -36.95 -17.07 -34.07
C LEU A 275 -37.27 -18.56 -33.95
N TRP A 276 -37.74 -19.01 -32.79
CA TRP A 276 -38.14 -20.39 -32.58
C TRP A 276 -39.29 -20.48 -31.59
N THR A 277 -40.22 -21.40 -31.85
CA THR A 277 -41.27 -21.80 -30.92
C THR A 277 -41.17 -23.30 -30.70
N SER A 278 -41.18 -23.71 -29.43
CA SER A 278 -41.07 -25.12 -29.07
C SER A 278 -42.20 -25.96 -29.68
N THR A 279 -41.84 -27.01 -30.41
CA THR A 279 -42.74 -28.08 -30.89
C THR A 279 -42.67 -29.34 -30.03
N GLY A 280 -41.78 -29.35 -29.04
CA GLY A 280 -41.57 -30.43 -28.08
C GLY A 280 -40.42 -30.07 -27.14
N ASN A 281 -40.01 -31.04 -26.32
CA ASN A 281 -38.86 -30.89 -25.45
C ASN A 281 -37.57 -30.97 -26.26
N THR A 282 -36.61 -30.08 -26.00
CA THR A 282 -35.34 -30.07 -26.74
C THR A 282 -34.18 -29.56 -25.88
N THR A 283 -32.97 -29.63 -26.43
CA THR A 283 -31.74 -29.12 -25.83
C THR A 283 -31.09 -28.11 -26.77
N LEU A 284 -30.46 -27.08 -26.21
CA LEU A 284 -29.54 -26.19 -26.91
C LEU A 284 -28.25 -26.11 -26.11
N LYS A 285 -27.12 -26.39 -26.73
CA LYS A 285 -25.80 -26.31 -26.08
C LYS A 285 -24.97 -25.16 -26.63
N LEU A 286 -24.43 -24.36 -25.72
CA LEU A 286 -23.50 -23.26 -26.01
C LEU A 286 -22.13 -23.60 -25.40
N VAL A 287 -21.09 -23.57 -26.22
CA VAL A 287 -19.69 -23.73 -25.81
C VAL A 287 -18.91 -22.51 -26.26
N ASP A 288 -18.25 -21.83 -25.32
CA ASP A 288 -17.48 -20.60 -25.60
C ASP A 288 -18.27 -19.57 -26.44
N SER A 289 -19.59 -19.47 -26.23
CA SER A 289 -20.50 -18.75 -27.11
C SER A 289 -21.33 -17.71 -26.35
N GLN A 290 -21.88 -16.75 -27.09
CA GLN A 290 -22.75 -15.72 -26.55
C GLN A 290 -24.03 -15.60 -27.39
N ILE A 291 -25.18 -15.44 -26.76
CA ILE A 291 -26.41 -14.99 -27.42
C ILE A 291 -26.70 -13.54 -27.03
N LEU A 292 -26.84 -12.68 -28.03
CA LEU A 292 -27.18 -11.25 -27.90
C LEU A 292 -28.61 -11.01 -28.39
N SER A 293 -29.48 -10.46 -27.55
CA SER A 293 -30.80 -9.99 -27.99
C SER A 293 -30.70 -8.61 -28.64
N LYS A 294 -31.27 -8.44 -29.85
CA LYS A 294 -31.49 -7.14 -30.49
C LYS A 294 -32.90 -6.95 -31.09
N GLY A 295 -33.79 -7.91 -30.87
CA GLY A 295 -35.15 -7.90 -31.40
C GLY A 295 -36.17 -7.19 -30.52
N THR A 296 -37.36 -6.98 -31.08
CA THR A 296 -38.53 -6.44 -30.36
C THR A 296 -39.45 -7.53 -29.82
N GLU A 297 -39.19 -8.79 -30.15
CA GLU A 297 -39.88 -9.99 -29.66
C GLU A 297 -38.88 -10.91 -28.93
N SER A 298 -39.35 -11.80 -28.07
CA SER A 298 -38.48 -12.86 -27.56
C SER A 298 -38.08 -13.81 -28.68
N ALA A 299 -36.80 -14.13 -28.77
CA ALA A 299 -36.29 -15.02 -29.81
C ALA A 299 -36.79 -16.45 -29.64
N LEU A 300 -36.81 -16.94 -28.40
CA LEU A 300 -37.09 -18.35 -28.10
C LEU A 300 -38.35 -18.45 -27.23
N LEU A 301 -39.44 -18.97 -27.81
CA LEU A 301 -40.70 -19.19 -27.12
C LEU A 301 -40.84 -20.65 -26.67
N ILE A 302 -40.97 -20.87 -25.37
CA ILE A 302 -41.20 -22.19 -24.77
C ILE A 302 -42.68 -22.29 -24.38
N ALA A 303 -43.44 -23.10 -25.12
CA ALA A 303 -44.87 -23.30 -24.92
C ALA A 303 -45.18 -24.07 -23.62
N ALA A 304 -46.41 -23.94 -23.12
CA ALA A 304 -46.85 -24.38 -21.79
C ALA A 304 -46.51 -25.84 -21.41
N SER A 305 -46.51 -26.76 -22.38
CA SER A 305 -46.31 -28.20 -22.14
C SER A 305 -44.89 -28.69 -22.45
N HIS A 306 -43.97 -27.78 -22.79
CA HIS A 306 -42.62 -28.13 -23.23
C HIS A 306 -41.57 -27.60 -22.27
N TYR A 307 -40.39 -28.22 -22.29
CA TYR A 307 -39.20 -27.68 -21.65
C TYR A 307 -38.02 -27.57 -22.61
N LEU A 308 -37.15 -26.59 -22.36
CA LEU A 308 -35.84 -26.46 -22.99
C LEU A 308 -34.74 -26.74 -21.97
N SER A 309 -33.81 -27.62 -22.30
CA SER A 309 -32.54 -27.75 -21.57
C SER A 309 -31.48 -26.89 -22.24
N LEU A 310 -31.04 -25.83 -21.57
CA LEU A 310 -29.98 -24.96 -22.04
C LEU A 310 -28.68 -25.31 -21.34
N VAL A 311 -27.69 -25.77 -22.08
CA VAL A 311 -26.35 -26.09 -21.55
C VAL A 311 -25.40 -24.94 -21.87
N LEU A 312 -24.76 -24.39 -20.85
CA LEU A 312 -23.79 -23.31 -20.94
C LEU A 312 -22.43 -23.83 -20.47
N ASP A 313 -21.48 -23.90 -21.39
CA ASP A 313 -20.06 -24.14 -21.12
C ASP A 313 -19.29 -22.87 -21.50
N ASN A 314 -18.77 -22.16 -20.52
CA ASN A 314 -18.04 -20.90 -20.69
C ASN A 314 -18.77 -19.89 -21.60
N SER A 315 -20.10 -19.85 -21.47
CA SER A 315 -20.99 -19.17 -22.42
C SER A 315 -21.89 -18.17 -21.71
N SER A 316 -22.43 -17.22 -22.48
CA SER A 316 -23.33 -16.20 -21.92
C SER A 316 -24.59 -15.91 -22.71
N LEU A 317 -25.59 -15.43 -21.98
CA LEU A 317 -26.77 -14.78 -22.51
C LEU A 317 -26.69 -13.31 -22.12
N ASP A 318 -26.87 -12.40 -23.07
CA ASP A 318 -26.83 -10.97 -22.79
C ASP A 318 -27.99 -10.24 -23.48
N ASN A 319 -28.84 -9.63 -22.66
CA ASN A 319 -29.78 -8.63 -23.12
C ASN A 319 -29.19 -7.24 -22.80
N SER A 320 -28.27 -6.79 -23.66
CA SER A 320 -27.38 -5.66 -23.40
C SER A 320 -28.09 -4.29 -23.38
N SER A 321 -29.40 -4.23 -23.60
CA SER A 321 -30.18 -3.00 -23.60
C SER A 321 -31.60 -3.25 -23.08
N THR A 322 -32.12 -2.33 -22.27
CA THR A 322 -33.51 -2.35 -21.79
C THR A 322 -34.53 -2.07 -22.91
N THR A 323 -34.07 -1.78 -24.13
CA THR A 323 -34.92 -1.55 -25.31
C THR A 323 -35.29 -2.83 -26.06
N TYR A 324 -34.55 -3.93 -25.84
CA TYR A 324 -34.77 -5.19 -26.55
C TYR A 324 -35.57 -6.17 -25.70
N SER A 325 -36.36 -6.99 -26.38
CA SER A 325 -37.13 -8.02 -25.69
C SER A 325 -36.21 -9.11 -25.12
N PRO A 326 -36.58 -9.71 -23.98
CA PRO A 326 -35.83 -10.82 -23.39
C PRO A 326 -35.62 -11.96 -24.38
N ILE A 327 -34.47 -12.63 -24.34
CA ILE A 327 -34.12 -13.72 -25.28
C ILE A 327 -35.17 -14.84 -25.24
N PHE A 328 -35.64 -15.21 -24.04
CA PHE A 328 -36.60 -16.29 -23.85
C PHE A 328 -37.94 -15.78 -23.33
N ASN A 329 -39.02 -16.26 -23.94
CA ASN A 329 -40.37 -16.20 -23.38
C ASN A 329 -40.77 -17.59 -22.89
N ILE A 330 -40.89 -17.74 -21.58
CA ILE A 330 -41.02 -19.02 -20.89
C ILE A 330 -42.46 -19.16 -20.41
N VAL A 331 -43.25 -19.96 -21.11
CA VAL A 331 -44.61 -20.37 -20.72
C VAL A 331 -44.62 -21.80 -20.19
N GLY A 332 -43.73 -22.66 -20.70
CA GLY A 332 -43.45 -23.99 -20.16
C GLY A 332 -42.36 -23.99 -19.08
N GLY A 333 -41.33 -24.81 -19.27
CA GLY A 333 -40.16 -24.90 -18.37
C GLY A 333 -38.82 -24.60 -19.05
N LEU A 334 -37.88 -24.02 -18.31
CA LEU A 334 -36.49 -23.84 -18.76
C LEU A 334 -35.55 -24.44 -17.71
N ILE A 335 -34.64 -25.29 -18.14
CA ILE A 335 -33.57 -25.83 -17.29
C ILE A 335 -32.25 -25.30 -17.81
N VAL A 336 -31.50 -24.59 -16.96
CA VAL A 336 -30.19 -24.03 -17.32
C VAL A 336 -29.09 -24.80 -16.60
N PHE A 337 -28.24 -25.48 -17.37
CA PHE A 337 -27.06 -26.17 -16.89
C PHE A 337 -25.83 -25.29 -17.12
N ALA A 338 -25.34 -24.66 -16.06
CA ALA A 338 -24.04 -23.95 -16.10
C ALA A 338 -22.93 -24.95 -15.77
N ASN A 339 -22.49 -25.67 -16.79
CA ASN A 339 -21.75 -26.92 -16.64
C ASN A 339 -20.24 -26.69 -16.41
N SER A 340 -19.62 -25.74 -17.11
CA SER A 340 -18.19 -25.43 -16.95
C SER A 340 -17.85 -23.99 -17.34
N GLY A 341 -16.65 -23.50 -16.96
CA GLY A 341 -16.15 -22.18 -17.33
C GLY A 341 -16.89 -20.99 -16.70
N THR A 342 -16.68 -19.80 -17.25
CA THR A 342 -17.38 -18.57 -16.82
C THR A 342 -18.70 -18.49 -17.55
N THR A 343 -19.79 -18.88 -16.87
CA THR A 343 -21.14 -18.78 -17.42
C THR A 343 -21.87 -17.57 -16.86
N LYS A 344 -22.57 -16.83 -17.72
CA LYS A 344 -23.30 -15.62 -17.33
C LYS A 344 -24.65 -15.52 -18.04
N VAL A 345 -25.70 -15.25 -17.29
CA VAL A 345 -26.98 -14.78 -17.83
C VAL A 345 -27.18 -13.33 -17.41
N GLY A 346 -27.33 -12.42 -18.37
CA GLY A 346 -27.54 -11.00 -18.14
C GLY A 346 -28.88 -10.71 -17.44
N ASN A 347 -29.08 -9.44 -17.09
CA ASN A 347 -30.40 -8.97 -16.65
C ASN A 347 -31.42 -9.16 -17.78
N ASP A 348 -32.68 -9.41 -17.42
CA ASP A 348 -33.84 -9.42 -18.30
C ASP A 348 -33.64 -10.25 -19.59
N CYS A 349 -32.94 -11.37 -19.49
CA CYS A 349 -32.82 -12.37 -20.56
C CYS A 349 -34.06 -13.27 -20.66
N PHE A 350 -34.87 -13.30 -19.60
CA PHE A 350 -36.04 -14.16 -19.47
C PHE A 350 -37.31 -13.36 -19.15
N GLN A 351 -38.42 -13.81 -19.72
CA GLN A 351 -39.77 -13.34 -19.37
C GLN A 351 -40.79 -14.47 -19.39
N GLY A 352 -42.02 -14.17 -18.94
CA GLY A 352 -43.16 -15.08 -18.99
C GLY A 352 -43.59 -15.56 -17.61
N ALA A 353 -44.69 -16.32 -17.58
CA ALA A 353 -45.32 -16.83 -16.36
C ALA A 353 -45.19 -18.36 -16.22
N GLY A 354 -44.14 -18.94 -16.81
CA GLY A 354 -43.96 -20.39 -16.92
C GLY A 354 -43.81 -21.14 -15.60
N GLN A 355 -43.88 -22.47 -15.66
CA GLN A 355 -44.02 -23.31 -14.47
C GLN A 355 -42.80 -23.28 -13.55
N ALA A 356 -41.57 -23.40 -14.10
CA ALA A 356 -40.34 -23.26 -13.33
C ALA A 356 -39.11 -22.96 -14.21
N ILE A 357 -38.21 -22.10 -13.71
CA ILE A 357 -36.81 -22.05 -14.15
C ILE A 357 -35.99 -22.87 -13.16
N SER A 358 -35.38 -23.97 -13.60
CA SER A 358 -34.47 -24.76 -12.78
C SER A 358 -33.03 -24.51 -13.19
N ILE A 359 -32.17 -24.09 -12.25
CA ILE A 359 -30.76 -23.83 -12.53
C ILE A 359 -29.91 -24.84 -11.79
N ILE A 360 -29.07 -25.55 -12.53
CA ILE A 360 -28.10 -26.51 -11.99
C ILE A 360 -26.72 -25.94 -12.31
N GLY A 361 -26.07 -25.37 -11.29
CA GLY A 361 -24.77 -24.73 -11.41
C GLY A 361 -23.63 -25.64 -10.99
N GLY A 362 -22.62 -25.85 -11.84
CA GLY A 362 -21.37 -26.55 -11.53
C GLY A 362 -20.10 -25.73 -11.80
N GLY A 363 -20.20 -24.52 -12.38
CA GLY A 363 -19.07 -23.65 -12.77
C GLY A 363 -19.00 -22.29 -12.05
N TRP A 364 -17.88 -21.57 -12.27
CA TRP A 364 -17.66 -20.21 -11.74
C TRP A 364 -18.67 -19.23 -12.38
N ASN A 365 -19.47 -18.58 -11.53
CA ASN A 365 -20.52 -17.66 -11.97
C ASN A 365 -20.10 -16.20 -11.76
N SER A 366 -20.19 -15.38 -12.82
CA SER A 366 -19.58 -14.05 -12.86
C SER A 366 -20.45 -12.92 -12.28
N TYR A 367 -21.67 -13.21 -11.82
CA TYR A 367 -22.49 -12.20 -11.16
C TYR A 367 -22.11 -12.12 -9.67
N THR A 368 -21.77 -10.91 -9.23
CA THR A 368 -21.53 -10.57 -7.82
C THR A 368 -22.55 -11.26 -6.93
N SER A 369 -22.07 -12.08 -5.99
CA SER A 369 -22.84 -12.91 -5.03
C SER A 369 -23.16 -14.35 -5.44
N GLY A 370 -22.38 -14.97 -6.33
CA GLY A 370 -22.49 -16.42 -6.56
C GLY A 370 -23.77 -16.85 -7.28
N LYS A 371 -24.37 -15.94 -8.07
CA LYS A 371 -25.53 -16.21 -8.92
C LYS A 371 -25.10 -16.29 -10.38
N ILE A 372 -25.70 -17.20 -11.16
CA ILE A 372 -25.41 -17.38 -12.60
C ILE A 372 -26.09 -16.30 -13.45
N TRP A 373 -27.14 -15.65 -12.92
CA TRP A 373 -27.99 -14.73 -13.64
C TRP A 373 -28.24 -13.39 -12.93
N GLY A 374 -28.49 -12.36 -13.73
CA GLY A 374 -28.96 -11.05 -13.30
C GLY A 374 -30.46 -11.00 -12.98
N SER A 375 -30.98 -9.83 -12.62
CA SER A 375 -32.40 -9.61 -12.31
C SER A 375 -33.30 -9.90 -13.52
N GLN A 376 -34.42 -10.61 -13.34
CA GLN A 376 -35.39 -10.94 -14.40
C GLN A 376 -36.76 -10.33 -14.09
N SER A 377 -36.91 -9.03 -14.35
CA SER A 377 -38.09 -8.27 -13.93
C SER A 377 -39.39 -8.68 -14.63
N ALA A 378 -39.28 -9.25 -15.84
CA ALA A 378 -40.40 -9.68 -16.67
C ALA A 378 -40.78 -11.17 -16.50
N PHE A 379 -40.08 -11.91 -15.63
CA PHE A 379 -40.41 -13.29 -15.31
C PHE A 379 -41.22 -13.36 -14.01
N THR A 380 -42.41 -13.97 -14.06
CA THR A 380 -43.33 -14.08 -12.91
C THR A 380 -43.61 -15.53 -12.50
N GLY A 381 -42.93 -16.49 -13.15
CA GLY A 381 -43.01 -17.92 -12.82
C GLY A 381 -42.23 -18.31 -11.57
N SER A 382 -42.18 -19.61 -11.26
CA SER A 382 -41.40 -20.11 -10.12
C SER A 382 -39.91 -20.27 -10.46
N GLU A 383 -39.02 -19.97 -9.52
CA GLU A 383 -37.58 -20.14 -9.67
C GLU A 383 -37.07 -21.20 -8.70
N PHE A 384 -36.31 -22.19 -9.20
CA PHE A 384 -35.73 -23.26 -8.39
C PHE A 384 -34.23 -23.41 -8.67
N ALA A 385 -33.40 -22.84 -7.80
CA ALA A 385 -31.94 -22.95 -7.91
C ALA A 385 -31.42 -24.18 -7.14
N LEU A 386 -31.00 -25.22 -7.86
CA LEU A 386 -30.17 -26.30 -7.34
C LEU A 386 -28.71 -25.86 -7.45
N MET A 387 -28.25 -25.08 -6.47
CA MET A 387 -26.83 -24.73 -6.38
C MET A 387 -26.05 -25.98 -5.98
N SER A 388 -25.30 -26.59 -6.91
CA SER A 388 -24.25 -27.54 -6.53
C SER A 388 -23.24 -26.76 -5.71
N ARG A 389 -23.16 -27.14 -4.44
CA ARG A 389 -22.46 -26.46 -3.37
C ARG A 389 -20.97 -26.30 -3.71
N THR A 390 -20.58 -25.14 -4.23
CA THR A 390 -19.18 -24.70 -4.14
C THR A 390 -19.10 -23.18 -4.00
N ALA A 391 -18.52 -22.76 -2.88
CA ALA A 391 -18.01 -21.42 -2.56
C ALA A 391 -18.98 -20.26 -2.18
N TYR A 392 -20.25 -20.51 -1.86
CA TYR A 392 -21.06 -19.50 -1.13
C TYR A 392 -21.71 -20.12 0.12
N GLY A 393 -20.87 -20.62 0.99
CA GLY A 393 -21.24 -21.25 2.26
C GLY A 393 -20.45 -20.71 3.44
N ILE A 394 -20.12 -19.40 3.45
CA ILE A 394 -19.95 -18.70 4.72
C ILE A 394 -21.36 -18.40 5.20
N VAL A 395 -21.96 -19.37 5.89
CA VAL A 395 -23.08 -19.06 6.77
C VAL A 395 -22.45 -18.22 7.88
N TYR A 396 -22.77 -16.93 7.92
CA TYR A 396 -22.56 -16.12 9.12
C TYR A 396 -23.46 -16.71 10.19
N ASP A 397 -22.93 -17.67 10.95
CA ASP A 397 -23.57 -18.11 12.17
C ASP A 397 -23.27 -17.06 13.25
N ASN A 398 -24.16 -16.07 13.37
CA ASN A 398 -24.08 -15.06 14.42
C ASN A 398 -24.27 -15.66 15.84
N ALA A 399 -24.46 -16.97 15.99
CA ALA A 399 -24.74 -17.61 17.28
C ALA A 399 -23.54 -18.24 17.98
N ILE A 400 -22.35 -18.36 17.35
CA ILE A 400 -21.21 -19.03 17.99
C ILE A 400 -19.95 -18.18 17.87
N GLY A 401 -19.66 -17.43 18.92
CA GLY A 401 -18.33 -16.86 19.15
C GLY A 401 -17.31 -17.96 19.38
N GLY A 402 -16.67 -18.42 18.31
CA GLY A 402 -15.61 -19.42 18.35
C GLY A 402 -14.69 -19.29 17.14
N ASP A 403 -13.40 -19.17 17.42
CA ASP A 403 -12.31 -18.98 16.47
C ASP A 403 -12.35 -19.95 15.28
N GLN A 404 -12.50 -19.40 14.07
CA GLN A 404 -12.30 -20.15 12.83
C GLN A 404 -10.85 -19.96 12.37
N HIS A 405 -10.03 -20.99 12.57
CA HIS A 405 -8.69 -21.07 11.99
C HIS A 405 -8.81 -21.19 10.46
N ILE A 406 -8.70 -20.06 9.76
CA ILE A 406 -8.53 -20.05 8.30
C ILE A 406 -7.09 -20.48 8.03
N ALA A 407 -6.91 -21.64 7.38
CA ALA A 407 -5.59 -22.07 6.92
C ALA A 407 -4.97 -20.97 6.04
N ALA A 408 -3.71 -20.61 6.26
CA ALA A 408 -3.05 -19.43 5.68
C ALA A 408 -3.18 -19.32 4.15
N THR A 409 -3.25 -20.45 3.44
CA THR A 409 -3.45 -20.52 1.98
C THR A 409 -4.82 -20.02 1.52
N ILE A 410 -5.84 -20.10 2.38
CA ILE A 410 -7.20 -19.63 2.10
C ILE A 410 -7.31 -18.13 2.39
N LEU A 411 -6.60 -17.63 3.40
CA LEU A 411 -6.64 -16.22 3.78
C LEU A 411 -6.03 -15.31 2.69
N GLU A 412 -4.92 -15.72 2.07
CA GLU A 412 -4.31 -14.97 0.96
C GLU A 412 -5.24 -14.88 -0.28
N ASN A 413 -6.04 -15.92 -0.52
CA ASN A 413 -6.99 -15.94 -1.64
C ASN A 413 -8.22 -15.08 -1.32
N VAL A 414 -8.74 -15.13 -0.09
CA VAL A 414 -9.86 -14.29 0.37
C VAL A 414 -9.50 -12.79 0.35
N ILE A 415 -8.26 -12.43 0.71
CA ILE A 415 -7.79 -11.03 0.65
C ILE A 415 -7.68 -10.52 -0.79
N ARG A 416 -7.34 -11.38 -1.77
CA ARG A 416 -7.40 -11.02 -3.20
C ARG A 416 -8.84 -10.91 -3.73
N GLU A 417 -9.78 -11.66 -3.17
CA GLU A 417 -11.18 -11.72 -3.62
C GLU A 417 -12.04 -10.51 -3.16
N ILE A 418 -11.76 -9.91 -1.99
CA ILE A 418 -12.59 -8.83 -1.44
C ILE A 418 -12.29 -7.45 -2.07
N ASN A 419 -11.11 -7.23 -2.65
CA ASN A 419 -10.77 -5.90 -3.18
C ASN A 419 -9.86 -5.94 -4.44
N PRO A 420 -10.41 -6.30 -5.63
CA PRO A 420 -9.60 -6.49 -6.84
C PRO A 420 -8.99 -5.19 -7.40
N LYS A 421 -9.33 -4.00 -6.85
CA LYS A 421 -8.83 -2.69 -7.31
C LYS A 421 -7.93 -1.94 -6.32
N LYS A 422 -7.73 -2.45 -5.11
CA LYS A 422 -6.65 -1.97 -4.25
C LYS A 422 -5.54 -3.01 -4.28
N THR A 423 -4.46 -2.69 -4.96
CA THR A 423 -3.16 -3.36 -4.90
C THR A 423 -2.53 -3.22 -3.50
N GLY A 424 -3.25 -3.56 -2.44
CA GLY A 424 -2.68 -3.83 -1.13
C GLY A 424 -2.03 -5.20 -1.18
N ARG A 425 -0.95 -5.33 -1.97
CA ARG A 425 0.03 -6.39 -1.72
C ARG A 425 0.40 -6.26 -0.24
N LEU A 426 0.61 -7.37 0.47
CA LEU A 426 1.44 -7.37 1.67
C LEU A 426 2.87 -7.05 1.19
N ASP A 427 3.13 -5.78 0.88
CA ASP A 427 4.33 -5.30 0.22
C ASP A 427 5.53 -5.20 1.18
N GLN A 428 5.30 -5.40 2.49
CA GLN A 428 6.35 -5.47 3.49
C GLN A 428 6.17 -6.68 4.43
N LYS A 429 7.23 -7.47 4.62
CA LYS A 429 7.31 -8.46 5.70
C LYS A 429 7.07 -7.75 7.05
N GLY A 430 6.08 -8.21 7.81
CA GLY A 430 5.82 -7.75 9.19
C GLY A 430 4.56 -6.91 9.41
N THR A 431 3.71 -6.70 8.41
CA THR A 431 2.42 -6.00 8.57
C THR A 431 1.38 -6.84 9.31
N ILE A 432 0.55 -6.17 10.12
CA ILE A 432 -0.55 -6.80 10.88
C ILE A 432 -1.85 -6.49 10.15
N LEU A 433 -2.66 -7.52 9.89
CA LEU A 433 -4.00 -7.37 9.32
C LEU A 433 -5.02 -7.15 10.43
N THR A 434 -5.88 -6.15 10.28
CA THR A 434 -6.97 -5.87 11.22
C THR A 434 -8.24 -5.42 10.50
N GLY A 435 -9.37 -5.37 11.20
CA GLY A 435 -10.64 -4.87 10.66
C GLY A 435 -10.61 -3.36 10.38
N ASP A 436 -11.34 -2.89 9.38
CA ASP A 436 -11.51 -1.46 9.09
C ASP A 436 -12.71 -0.81 9.81
N GLY A 437 -13.47 -1.60 10.58
CA GLY A 437 -14.68 -1.17 11.27
C GLY A 437 -15.96 -1.18 10.42
N SER A 438 -15.88 -1.60 9.16
CA SER A 438 -17.00 -1.65 8.20
C SER A 438 -17.07 -3.01 7.49
N ASN A 439 -16.80 -4.10 8.24
CA ASN A 439 -16.73 -5.48 7.75
C ASN A 439 -15.64 -5.75 6.69
N GLY A 440 -14.66 -4.86 6.53
CA GLY A 440 -13.48 -5.05 5.69
C GLY A 440 -12.20 -5.28 6.48
N LEU A 441 -11.11 -5.60 5.78
CA LEU A 441 -9.77 -5.76 6.32
C LEU A 441 -8.87 -4.60 5.86
N THR A 442 -8.00 -4.12 6.76
CA THR A 442 -6.95 -3.13 6.50
C THR A 442 -5.61 -3.63 7.03
N ALA A 443 -4.52 -3.27 6.35
CA ALA A 443 -3.16 -3.58 6.79
C ALA A 443 -2.60 -2.42 7.62
N LYS A 444 -2.17 -2.70 8.84
CA LYS A 444 -1.45 -1.74 9.68
C LYS A 444 0.05 -2.06 9.62
N ALA A 445 0.86 -1.04 9.34
CA ALA A 445 2.31 -1.18 9.33
C ALA A 445 2.77 -1.66 10.72
N PRO A 446 3.77 -2.57 10.82
CA PRO A 446 4.44 -2.74 12.09
C PRO A 446 5.04 -1.38 12.43
N GLY A 447 4.75 -0.85 13.62
CA GLY A 447 5.35 0.42 14.06
C GLY A 447 6.87 0.41 13.91
N THR A 448 7.51 1.57 13.98
CA THR A 448 8.97 1.66 14.04
C THR A 448 9.54 0.82 15.20
N ASN A 449 10.80 0.39 15.08
CA ASN A 449 11.49 -0.34 16.15
C ASN A 449 11.23 0.32 17.53
N LYS A 450 10.68 -0.45 18.47
CA LYS A 450 10.32 -0.08 19.86
C LYS A 450 8.92 0.51 20.10
N ASN A 451 8.04 0.60 19.09
CA ASN A 451 6.64 0.90 19.33
C ASN A 451 5.85 -0.38 19.69
N ALA A 452 5.19 -0.39 20.86
CA ALA A 452 4.16 -1.39 21.12
C ALA A 452 2.87 -1.01 20.39
N ILE A 453 2.19 -2.04 19.88
CA ILE A 453 0.84 -1.91 19.35
C ILE A 453 -0.07 -2.56 20.40
N ILE A 454 -1.04 -1.81 20.93
CA ILE A 454 -1.95 -2.29 21.97
C ILE A 454 -3.28 -2.61 21.33
N TYR A 455 -3.85 -3.76 21.68
CA TYR A 455 -5.22 -4.08 21.33
C TYR A 455 -6.17 -3.16 22.12
N ASP A 456 -6.93 -2.35 21.41
CA ASP A 456 -7.91 -1.42 21.98
C ASP A 456 -9.28 -1.67 21.35
N SER A 457 -10.14 -2.35 22.12
CA SER A 457 -11.50 -2.70 21.73
C SER A 457 -12.44 -1.50 21.58
N SER A 458 -12.02 -0.30 21.99
CA SER A 458 -12.79 0.94 21.78
C SER A 458 -12.56 1.56 20.40
N THR A 459 -11.53 1.12 19.66
CA THR A 459 -11.26 1.58 18.30
C THR A 459 -11.85 0.64 17.26
N SER A 460 -12.34 1.18 16.14
CA SER A 460 -12.94 0.39 15.06
C SER A 460 -11.97 -0.59 14.38
N THR A 461 -10.66 -0.37 14.55
CA THR A 461 -9.59 -1.23 14.01
C THR A 461 -8.99 -2.17 15.06
N GLY A 462 -9.49 -2.18 16.29
CA GLY A 462 -8.99 -3.03 17.37
C GLY A 462 -7.56 -2.73 17.83
N PHE A 463 -6.89 -1.70 17.29
CA PHE A 463 -5.49 -1.38 17.62
C PHE A 463 -5.26 0.13 17.73
N ALA A 464 -4.77 0.58 18.88
CA ALA A 464 -4.25 1.92 19.08
C ALA A 464 -2.72 1.91 19.01
N ASP A 465 -2.12 3.00 18.53
CA ASP A 465 -0.68 3.20 18.73
C ASP A 465 -0.46 3.40 20.23
N ALA A 466 0.40 2.58 20.84
CA ALA A 466 0.72 2.80 22.25
C ALA A 466 1.31 4.20 22.38
N PRO A 467 0.95 4.98 23.42
CA PRO A 467 1.82 6.08 23.83
C PRO A 467 3.21 5.49 23.99
N SER A 468 4.20 6.12 23.35
CA SER A 468 5.58 5.63 23.29
C SER A 468 5.94 4.95 24.60
N LEU A 469 6.35 3.68 24.55
CA LEU A 469 6.94 2.96 25.69
C LEU A 469 8.32 3.56 26.02
N VAL A 470 8.39 4.88 26.20
CA VAL A 470 9.34 5.52 27.09
C VAL A 470 8.67 5.56 28.45
N SER A 471 8.50 4.39 29.07
CA SER A 471 8.64 4.39 30.51
C SER A 471 10.15 4.59 30.78
N PRO A 472 10.54 5.58 31.61
CA PRO A 472 11.92 5.73 32.01
C PRO A 472 12.27 4.53 32.90
N GLY A 473 12.76 3.43 32.32
CA GLY A 473 12.97 2.23 33.14
C GLY A 473 13.76 1.09 32.52
N MET A 474 13.54 0.72 31.25
CA MET A 474 14.33 -0.38 30.67
C MET A 474 15.54 0.15 29.91
N LYS A 475 16.56 0.55 30.67
CA LYS A 475 17.90 0.85 30.17
C LYS A 475 18.61 -0.46 29.80
N THR A 476 19.19 -0.51 28.61
CA THR A 476 20.07 -1.63 28.24
C THR A 476 21.40 -1.51 28.98
N VAL A 477 22.13 -2.62 29.18
CA VAL A 477 23.43 -2.65 29.90
C VAL A 477 24.43 -1.56 29.42
N PRO A 478 24.48 -1.17 28.14
CA PRO A 478 25.29 -0.02 27.69
C PRO A 478 24.78 1.36 28.13
N ASP A 479 23.47 1.53 28.37
CA ASP A 479 22.87 2.80 28.79
C ASP A 479 23.17 3.15 30.26
N TYR A 480 23.60 2.18 31.07
CA TYR A 480 24.14 2.45 32.41
C TYR A 480 25.46 3.21 32.39
N ILE A 481 26.23 3.09 31.29
CA ILE A 481 27.58 3.67 31.18
C ILE A 481 27.52 5.09 30.57
N ARG A 482 26.40 5.49 29.97
CA ARG A 482 26.26 6.75 29.20
C ARG A 482 25.21 7.72 29.73
N GLN A 483 24.91 7.71 31.03
CA GLN A 483 24.25 8.87 31.62
C GLN A 483 25.34 9.88 31.99
N SER A 484 25.55 10.88 31.12
CA SER A 484 26.31 12.08 31.47
C SER A 484 25.64 12.71 32.69
N SER A 485 26.26 12.54 33.86
CA SER A 485 25.71 13.02 35.12
C SER A 485 25.59 14.55 35.12
N PRO A 486 24.59 15.12 35.82
CA PRO A 486 24.69 16.51 36.28
C PRO A 486 26.03 16.70 36.98
N ALA A 487 26.64 17.88 36.92
CA ALA A 487 27.90 18.17 37.59
C ALA A 487 27.83 17.80 39.09
N THR A 488 28.31 16.61 39.46
CA THR A 488 28.27 16.12 40.83
C THR A 488 29.49 16.70 41.57
N PRO A 489 29.28 17.54 42.60
CA PRO A 489 30.39 18.12 43.36
C PRO A 489 31.19 17.00 44.04
N LEU A 490 32.52 17.13 44.04
CA LEU A 490 33.40 16.22 44.75
C LEU A 490 33.31 16.53 46.25
N LEU A 491 32.79 15.59 47.03
CA LEU A 491 32.72 15.71 48.49
C LEU A 491 34.11 15.47 49.10
N SER A 492 34.41 16.19 50.18
CA SER A 492 35.65 16.04 50.95
C SER A 492 35.66 14.72 51.73
N ALA A 493 36.87 14.25 52.07
CA ALA A 493 37.05 13.05 52.88
C ALA A 493 36.45 13.24 54.28
N GLY A 494 35.69 12.25 54.76
CA GLY A 494 34.97 12.26 56.04
C GLY A 494 33.65 11.49 55.96
N SER A 495 32.99 11.24 57.10
CA SER A 495 31.68 10.59 57.09
C SER A 495 30.61 11.48 56.46
N GLN A 496 29.83 10.93 55.52
CA GLN A 496 28.85 11.67 54.71
C GLN A 496 27.49 10.97 54.73
N SER A 497 26.42 11.75 54.63
CA SER A 497 25.06 11.24 54.33
C SER A 497 24.74 11.53 52.87
N LEU A 498 24.42 10.49 52.10
CA LEU A 498 24.15 10.57 50.67
C LEU A 498 22.66 10.40 50.42
N ASP A 499 21.99 11.51 50.10
CA ASP A 499 20.56 11.53 49.81
C ASP A 499 20.29 11.06 48.38
N CYS A 500 19.89 9.79 48.25
CA CYS A 500 19.70 9.11 46.97
C CYS A 500 18.56 9.73 46.14
N SER A 501 17.61 10.43 46.77
CA SER A 501 16.54 11.16 46.06
C SER A 501 17.06 12.36 45.25
N THR A 502 18.26 12.86 45.57
CA THR A 502 18.83 14.07 44.96
C THR A 502 19.80 13.78 43.82
N ALA A 503 20.44 12.60 43.82
CA ALA A 503 21.38 12.19 42.79
C ALA A 503 21.58 10.68 42.79
N ASN A 504 21.80 10.11 41.60
CA ASN A 504 22.14 8.70 41.42
C ASN A 504 23.66 8.45 41.23
N LEU A 505 24.47 9.51 41.25
CA LEU A 505 25.93 9.44 41.27
C LEU A 505 26.49 10.37 42.36
N PHE A 506 27.33 9.85 43.23
CA PHE A 506 28.08 10.63 44.23
C PHE A 506 29.58 10.51 44.00
N ARG A 507 30.33 11.58 44.24
CA ARG A 507 31.79 11.61 44.11
C ARG A 507 32.40 12.01 45.45
N ILE A 508 33.34 11.20 45.97
CA ILE A 508 33.92 11.42 47.29
C ILE A 508 35.44 11.21 47.23
N THR A 509 36.18 12.05 47.94
CA THR A 509 37.64 11.90 48.11
C THR A 509 37.96 10.77 49.09
N GLY A 510 38.88 9.89 48.74
CA GLY A 510 39.24 8.71 49.54
C GLY A 510 39.83 9.05 50.90
N GLY A 511 39.42 8.30 51.93
CA GLY A 511 39.80 8.47 53.33
C GLY A 511 38.96 7.55 54.21
N THR A 512 39.34 7.38 55.48
CA THR A 512 38.57 6.51 56.39
C THR A 512 37.26 7.20 56.75
N MET A 513 36.13 6.60 56.38
CA MET A 513 34.82 7.25 56.43
C MET A 513 33.67 6.27 56.66
N THR A 514 32.56 6.81 57.17
CA THR A 514 31.24 6.15 57.15
C THR A 514 30.34 6.85 56.14
N LEU A 515 29.86 6.12 55.14
CA LEU A 515 28.92 6.61 54.13
C LEU A 515 27.53 6.07 54.43
N THR A 516 26.60 6.97 54.74
CA THR A 516 25.21 6.62 55.03
C THR A 516 24.34 6.90 53.81
N LEU A 517 23.77 5.88 53.19
CA LEU A 517 22.76 6.08 52.13
C LEU A 517 21.40 6.38 52.77
N THR A 518 20.68 7.38 52.25
CA THR A 518 19.34 7.76 52.73
C THR A 518 18.37 7.95 51.55
N ASN A 519 17.07 7.75 51.80
CA ASN A 519 15.97 8.00 50.85
C ASN A 519 16.07 7.24 49.51
N MET A 520 16.73 6.08 49.49
CA MET A 520 16.76 5.21 48.31
C MET A 520 15.41 4.47 48.18
N VAL A 521 14.86 4.39 46.97
CA VAL A 521 13.56 3.74 46.69
C VAL A 521 13.72 2.42 45.93
N GLU A 522 12.68 1.58 45.94
CA GLU A 522 12.69 0.25 45.30
C GLU A 522 13.06 0.33 43.81
N ASN A 523 13.96 -0.57 43.35
CA ASN A 523 14.56 -0.62 42.02
C ASN A 523 15.44 0.58 41.63
N GLU A 524 15.71 1.52 42.52
CA GLU A 524 16.67 2.59 42.28
C GLU A 524 18.10 2.05 42.26
N VAL A 525 18.96 2.63 41.40
CA VAL A 525 20.39 2.32 41.37
C VAL A 525 21.22 3.58 41.58
N VAL A 526 22.10 3.51 42.57
CA VAL A 526 22.98 4.60 42.99
C VAL A 526 24.43 4.16 42.84
N THR A 527 25.27 5.05 42.30
CA THR A 527 26.72 4.82 42.20
C THR A 527 27.49 5.81 43.06
N VAL A 528 28.47 5.33 43.81
CA VAL A 528 29.41 6.14 44.58
C VAL A 528 30.81 5.93 44.01
N LYS A 529 31.38 6.99 43.46
CA LYS A 529 32.74 7.04 42.95
C LYS A 529 33.68 7.58 44.03
N VAL A 530 34.61 6.75 44.46
CA VAL A 530 35.62 7.11 45.46
C VAL A 530 36.97 7.36 44.77
N GLU A 531 37.51 8.56 44.92
CA GLU A 531 38.78 8.97 44.30
C GLU A 531 39.93 8.74 45.30
N SER A 532 40.75 7.71 45.08
CA SER A 532 41.82 7.30 46.01
C SER A 532 42.88 8.39 46.16
N THR A 533 43.26 8.66 47.42
CA THR A 533 44.28 9.64 47.81
C THR A 533 45.70 9.06 47.86
N GLY A 534 45.89 7.76 47.58
CA GLY A 534 47.20 7.12 47.66
C GLY A 534 47.59 6.57 49.04
N SER A 535 46.67 6.61 50.01
CA SER A 535 46.84 6.05 51.36
C SER A 535 45.85 4.90 51.61
N ALA A 536 46.11 4.03 52.59
CA ALA A 536 45.15 3.00 52.99
C ALA A 536 44.01 3.63 53.82
N TYR A 537 42.77 3.24 53.53
CA TYR A 537 41.58 3.69 54.26
C TYR A 537 40.47 2.63 54.28
N VAL A 538 39.48 2.82 55.14
CA VAL A 538 38.31 1.94 55.29
C VAL A 538 37.04 2.72 55.02
N ILE A 539 36.11 2.13 54.27
CA ILE A 539 34.76 2.66 54.08
C ILE A 539 33.79 1.79 54.85
N THR A 540 33.04 2.39 55.77
CA THR A 540 31.90 1.76 56.43
C THR A 540 30.62 2.21 55.74
N TRP A 541 29.74 1.28 55.39
CA TRP A 541 28.45 1.58 54.75
C TRP A 541 27.32 1.49 55.77
N ALA A 542 26.46 2.50 55.80
CA ALA A 542 25.36 2.62 56.77
C ALA A 542 24.07 3.10 56.09
N GLY A 543 22.96 3.07 56.83
CA GLY A 543 21.64 3.54 56.37
C GLY A 543 20.68 2.42 55.96
N TYR A 544 21.21 1.30 55.46
CA TYR A 544 20.43 0.11 55.08
C TYR A 544 21.19 -1.19 55.41
N THR A 545 20.53 -2.32 55.21
CA THR A 545 21.17 -3.64 55.17
C THR A 545 21.78 -3.84 53.78
N PHE A 546 23.10 -4.07 53.72
CA PHE A 546 23.84 -4.26 52.48
C PHE A 546 24.21 -5.73 52.27
N GLU A 547 23.89 -6.26 51.10
CA GLU A 547 24.34 -7.55 50.62
C GLU A 547 25.37 -7.34 49.51
N TRP A 548 26.63 -7.65 49.80
CA TRP A 548 27.71 -7.52 48.82
C TRP A 548 27.77 -8.75 47.92
N GLN A 549 28.00 -8.54 46.63
CA GLN A 549 28.06 -9.62 45.63
C GLN A 549 29.04 -10.75 46.00
N ASP A 550 30.14 -10.44 46.70
CA ASP A 550 31.14 -11.41 47.17
C ASP A 550 31.03 -11.73 48.68
N GLY A 551 29.94 -11.33 49.34
CA GLY A 551 29.65 -11.59 50.75
C GLY A 551 30.48 -10.77 51.76
N ILE A 552 31.45 -9.97 51.31
CA ILE A 552 32.28 -9.09 52.14
C ILE A 552 32.37 -7.68 51.55
N VAL A 553 32.52 -6.67 52.42
CA VAL A 553 32.75 -5.28 51.98
C VAL A 553 34.10 -5.19 51.25
N PRO A 554 34.15 -4.72 49.99
CA PRO A 554 35.38 -4.63 49.23
C PRO A 554 36.39 -3.66 49.85
N SER A 555 37.64 -4.10 50.02
CA SER A 555 38.74 -3.24 50.48
C SER A 555 39.02 -2.11 49.47
N PRO A 556 39.04 -0.83 49.88
CA PRO A 556 39.29 0.28 48.97
C PRO A 556 40.68 0.25 48.33
N THR A 557 40.78 0.74 47.10
CA THR A 557 42.05 0.95 46.38
C THR A 557 42.83 2.07 47.04
N SER A 558 44.09 1.79 47.38
CA SER A 558 45.04 2.73 48.00
C SER A 558 46.06 3.32 47.01
N SER A 559 45.95 3.01 45.72
CA SER A 559 46.82 3.60 44.69
C SER A 559 46.35 5.00 44.31
N SER A 560 47.25 5.98 44.32
CA SER A 560 46.90 7.38 43.99
C SER A 560 46.41 7.51 42.55
N GLY A 561 45.44 8.39 42.32
CA GLY A 561 44.87 8.66 40.99
C GLY A 561 43.93 7.57 40.46
N ARG A 562 43.65 6.53 41.24
CA ARG A 562 42.69 5.47 40.90
C ARG A 562 41.32 5.75 41.50
N LYS A 563 40.27 5.22 40.88
CA LYS A 563 38.89 5.33 41.34
C LYS A 563 38.28 3.96 41.60
N ASP A 564 37.48 3.88 42.65
CA ASP A 564 36.59 2.75 42.89
C ASP A 564 35.15 3.19 42.66
N LEU A 565 34.38 2.36 41.97
CA LEU A 565 32.95 2.57 41.75
C LEU A 565 32.19 1.54 42.56
N TYR A 566 31.40 2.02 43.52
CA TYR A 566 30.49 1.20 44.30
C TYR A 566 29.08 1.43 43.76
N THR A 567 28.36 0.37 43.42
CA THR A 567 27.00 0.44 42.87
C THR A 567 26.04 -0.25 43.83
N PHE A 568 24.90 0.38 44.07
CA PHE A 568 23.87 -0.05 45.02
C PHE A 568 22.54 -0.12 44.29
N GLN A 569 21.79 -1.20 44.48
CA GLN A 569 20.42 -1.35 43.98
C GLN A 569 19.49 -1.78 45.12
N MET A 570 18.34 -1.11 45.27
CA MET A 570 17.34 -1.51 46.26
C MET A 570 16.43 -2.59 45.68
N ILE A 571 16.37 -3.74 46.34
CA ILE A 571 15.54 -4.89 45.97
C ILE A 571 14.93 -5.48 47.24
N GLY A 572 13.61 -5.44 47.37
CA GLY A 572 12.87 -6.00 48.50
C GLY A 572 13.23 -5.37 49.85
N GLY A 573 13.61 -4.09 49.87
CA GLY A 573 14.05 -3.38 51.08
C GLY A 573 15.48 -3.70 51.56
N ILE A 574 16.26 -4.49 50.80
CA ILE A 574 17.69 -4.76 51.02
C ILE A 574 18.48 -4.09 49.89
N ILE A 575 19.71 -3.64 50.18
CA ILE A 575 20.60 -3.09 49.16
C ILE A 575 21.52 -4.18 48.62
N SER A 576 21.37 -4.53 47.35
CA SER A 576 22.36 -5.31 46.61
C SER A 576 23.52 -4.40 46.18
N ALA A 577 24.74 -4.72 46.61
CA ALA A 577 25.91 -3.88 46.45
C ALA A 577 27.04 -4.58 45.66
N ALA A 578 27.62 -3.86 44.71
CA ALA A 578 28.74 -4.32 43.89
C ALA A 578 29.85 -3.25 43.85
N CYS A 579 31.08 -3.67 43.53
CA CYS A 579 32.21 -2.75 43.43
C CYS A 579 33.11 -3.10 42.24
N ILE A 580 33.48 -2.08 41.46
CA ILE A 580 34.54 -2.13 40.46
C ILE A 580 35.71 -1.31 41.00
N LYS A 581 36.86 -1.95 41.23
CA LYS A 581 38.04 -1.33 41.81
C LYS A 581 39.05 -0.87 40.76
N ASN A 582 39.93 0.05 41.14
CA ASN A 582 41.17 0.37 40.42
C ASN A 582 40.95 0.91 38.99
N MET A 583 39.89 1.68 38.78
CA MET A 583 39.61 2.35 37.51
C MET A 583 40.58 3.52 37.30
N ALA A 584 41.04 3.72 36.06
CA ALA A 584 41.89 4.84 35.64
C ALA A 584 41.09 6.16 35.54
#